data_AF-A0A2E6VWB3-F1
#
_entry.id   AF-A0A2E6VWB3-F1
#
_cell.length_a   1.000
_cell.length_b   1.000
_cell.length_c   1.000
_cell.angle_alpha   90.00
_cell.angle_beta   90.00
_cell.angle_gamma   90.00
#
_symmetry.space_group_name_H-M   'P 1'
#
loop_
_entity.id
_entity.type
_entity.pdbx_description
1 polymer ?
#
loop_
_entity_poly.entity_id
_entity_poly.type
_entity_poly.pdbx_seq_one_letter_code
_entity_poly.pdbx_strand_id
1 'polypeptide(L)'
;MTDNSTIKNMKNASPFAKVILAMMVLSAVAVVFMRPILIRWVREEQMAPELLWAPAVVFFISLLLYVWTRAANNTSGSQKSAWLPFQVGFGLVILLLIIPGQLREYRARKTPETNTEMGMKSLLKSKDARIRALVLNAAVCSDVAPNQLHQIIQQGLQDADPLVQEAALKAVEKITGNRFDRDTTPTHVVQKSLDGFLEAANTKGANEL
;
A
#
# COMPACT_ATOMS: atom_id res chain seq x y z
N MET A 1 -37.05 9.44 -25.17
CA MET A 1 -36.78 10.43 -26.24
C MET A 1 -35.56 11.24 -25.84
N THR A 2 -34.38 10.85 -26.31
CA THR A 2 -33.13 11.58 -26.12
C THR A 2 -33.18 12.83 -26.99
N ASP A 3 -33.15 13.99 -26.34
CA ASP A 3 -33.35 15.28 -26.97
C ASP A 3 -32.17 15.61 -27.92
N ASN A 4 -32.48 15.71 -29.23
CA ASN A 4 -31.55 16.05 -30.31
C ASN A 4 -30.85 17.40 -30.10
N SER A 5 -31.34 18.23 -29.17
CA SER A 5 -30.70 19.46 -28.70
C SER A 5 -29.31 19.20 -28.08
N THR A 6 -29.13 18.07 -27.41
CA THR A 6 -27.88 17.71 -26.71
C THR A 6 -26.74 17.43 -27.69
N ILE A 7 -27.04 16.74 -28.80
CA ILE A 7 -26.07 16.41 -29.85
C ILE A 7 -25.68 17.68 -30.65
N LYS A 8 -26.64 18.58 -30.90
CA LYS A 8 -26.36 19.87 -31.55
C LYS A 8 -25.47 20.78 -30.70
N ASN A 9 -25.69 20.83 -29.38
CA ASN A 9 -24.87 21.65 -28.49
C ASN A 9 -23.44 21.11 -28.30
N MET A 10 -23.21 19.79 -28.40
CA MET A 10 -21.85 19.25 -28.44
C MET A 10 -21.11 19.60 -29.73
N LYS A 11 -21.81 19.84 -30.85
CA LYS A 11 -21.16 20.21 -32.12
C LYS A 11 -20.47 21.58 -32.03
N ASN A 12 -21.07 22.54 -31.31
CA ASN A 12 -20.59 23.93 -31.20
C ASN A 12 -19.73 24.23 -29.95
N ALA A 13 -19.45 23.25 -29.09
CA ALA A 13 -18.48 23.42 -28.02
C ALA A 13 -17.09 23.71 -28.61
N SER A 14 -16.38 24.71 -28.08
CA SER A 14 -15.04 25.06 -28.53
C SER A 14 -14.15 23.80 -28.52
N PRO A 15 -13.28 23.62 -29.53
CA PRO A 15 -12.43 22.42 -29.63
C PRO A 15 -11.63 22.17 -28.34
N PHE A 16 -11.28 23.24 -27.64
CA PHE A 16 -10.63 23.21 -26.34
C PHE A 16 -11.45 22.50 -25.24
N ALA A 17 -12.75 22.76 -25.12
CA ALA A 17 -13.60 22.12 -24.12
C ALA A 17 -13.77 20.61 -24.37
N LYS A 18 -13.78 20.20 -25.65
CA LYS A 18 -13.81 18.78 -26.04
C LYS A 18 -12.52 18.07 -25.66
N VAL A 19 -11.38 18.72 -25.87
CA VAL A 19 -10.07 18.20 -25.48
C VAL A 19 -9.98 18.05 -23.96
N ILE A 20 -10.43 19.04 -23.18
CA ILE A 20 -10.44 18.94 -21.70
C ILE A 20 -11.33 17.80 -21.23
N LEU A 21 -12.53 17.65 -21.81
CA LEU A 21 -13.44 16.56 -21.44
C LEU A 21 -12.85 15.19 -21.79
N ALA A 22 -12.24 15.06 -22.98
CA ALA A 22 -11.55 13.85 -23.38
C ALA A 22 -10.39 13.52 -22.43
N MET A 23 -9.56 14.52 -22.05
CA MET A 23 -8.47 14.36 -21.08
C MET A 23 -8.98 13.97 -19.71
N MET A 24 -10.10 14.53 -19.24
CA MET A 24 -10.71 14.18 -17.96
C MET A 24 -11.22 12.74 -17.95
N VAL A 25 -11.85 12.29 -19.04
CA VAL A 25 -12.31 10.89 -19.20
C VAL A 25 -11.11 9.94 -19.28
N LEU A 26 -10.11 10.26 -20.11
CA LEU A 26 -8.87 9.47 -20.21
C LEU A 26 -8.15 9.38 -18.87
N SER A 27 -8.08 10.48 -18.12
CA SER A 27 -7.49 10.51 -16.78
C SER A 27 -8.31 9.68 -15.79
N ALA A 28 -9.64 9.73 -15.83
CA ALA A 28 -10.49 8.92 -14.96
C ALA A 28 -10.31 7.41 -15.25
N VAL A 29 -10.27 7.03 -16.54
CA VAL A 29 -9.98 5.66 -16.98
C VAL A 29 -8.58 5.25 -16.54
N ALA A 30 -7.57 6.09 -16.75
CA ALA A 30 -6.20 5.81 -16.31
C ALA A 30 -6.13 5.60 -14.79
N VAL A 31 -6.81 6.43 -13.99
CA VAL A 31 -6.84 6.25 -12.53
C VAL A 31 -7.47 4.92 -12.13
N VAL A 32 -8.55 4.49 -12.79
CA VAL A 32 -9.22 3.23 -12.44
C VAL A 32 -8.40 2.01 -12.88
N PHE A 33 -7.86 2.03 -14.10
CA PHE A 33 -7.21 0.86 -14.70
C PHE A 33 -5.70 0.78 -14.46
N MET A 34 -4.98 1.90 -14.36
CA MET A 34 -3.55 1.87 -14.05
C MET A 34 -3.25 1.69 -12.56
N ARG A 35 -4.22 1.92 -11.67
CA ARG A 35 -4.02 1.75 -10.22
C ARG A 35 -3.40 0.40 -9.83
N PRO A 36 -3.88 -0.77 -10.28
CA PRO A 36 -3.23 -2.05 -9.93
C PRO A 36 -1.78 -2.15 -10.44
N ILE A 37 -1.48 -1.57 -11.61
CA ILE A 37 -0.13 -1.58 -12.20
C ILE A 37 0.80 -0.65 -11.42
N LEU A 38 0.38 0.58 -11.13
CA LEU A 38 1.14 1.55 -10.35
C LEU A 38 1.41 1.05 -8.93
N ILE A 39 0.42 0.44 -8.29
CA ILE A 39 0.61 -0.17 -6.97
C ILE A 39 1.65 -1.29 -7.05
N ARG A 40 1.60 -2.12 -8.09
CA ARG A 40 2.58 -3.20 -8.28
C ARG A 40 4.00 -2.65 -8.49
N TRP A 41 4.19 -1.66 -9.34
CA TRP A 41 5.50 -1.06 -9.58
C TRP A 41 6.08 -0.32 -8.38
N VAL A 42 5.22 0.33 -7.58
CA VAL A 42 5.64 0.93 -6.31
C VAL A 42 5.94 -0.13 -5.26
N ARG A 43 5.28 -1.30 -5.31
CA ARG A 43 5.61 -2.46 -4.45
C ARG A 43 6.91 -3.13 -4.83
N GLU A 44 7.29 -3.11 -6.11
CA GLU A 44 8.53 -3.65 -6.64
C GLU A 44 9.69 -2.64 -6.55
N GLU A 45 9.53 -1.51 -5.84
CA GLU A 45 10.52 -0.43 -5.65
C GLU A 45 11.04 0.22 -6.94
N GLN A 46 10.37 -0.01 -8.06
CA GLN A 46 10.72 0.58 -9.35
C GLN A 46 10.31 2.06 -9.47
N MET A 47 9.43 2.55 -8.59
CA MET A 47 8.94 3.93 -8.58
C MET A 47 8.80 4.49 -7.18
N ALA A 48 9.03 5.80 -7.06
CA ALA A 48 8.83 6.55 -5.84
C ALA A 48 7.34 6.56 -5.41
N PRO A 49 7.02 6.43 -4.11
CA PRO A 49 5.63 6.41 -3.61
C PRO A 49 4.82 7.67 -3.96
N GLU A 50 5.49 8.80 -4.20
CA GLU A 50 4.88 10.06 -4.63
C GLU A 50 4.18 9.94 -5.99
N LEU A 51 4.68 9.07 -6.89
CA LEU A 51 4.07 8.87 -8.21
C LEU A 51 2.68 8.24 -8.15
N LEU A 52 2.30 7.60 -7.03
CA LEU A 52 0.93 7.10 -6.84
C LEU A 52 -0.11 8.22 -7.02
N TRP A 53 0.25 9.46 -6.64
CA TRP A 53 -0.64 10.62 -6.69
C TRP A 53 -0.76 11.24 -8.08
N ALA A 54 0.16 10.95 -9.01
CA ALA A 54 0.20 11.62 -10.31
C ALA A 54 -1.14 11.54 -11.08
N PRO A 55 -1.81 10.38 -11.20
CA PRO A 55 -3.10 10.29 -11.89
C PRO A 55 -4.20 11.10 -11.19
N ALA A 56 -4.22 11.13 -9.85
CA ALA A 56 -5.21 11.88 -9.07
C ALA A 56 -5.02 13.40 -9.21
N VAL A 57 -3.76 13.86 -9.22
CA VAL A 57 -3.40 15.27 -9.43
C VAL A 57 -3.77 15.72 -10.84
N VAL A 58 -3.45 14.92 -11.88
CA VAL A 58 -3.82 15.21 -13.27
C VAL A 58 -5.33 15.30 -13.43
N PHE A 59 -6.08 14.38 -12.81
CA PHE A 59 -7.54 14.42 -12.81
C PHE A 59 -8.08 15.68 -12.12
N PHE A 60 -7.55 16.04 -10.94
CA PHE A 60 -7.95 17.22 -10.20
C PHE A 60 -7.71 18.52 -10.98
N ILE A 61 -6.53 18.67 -11.58
CA ILE A 61 -6.18 19.83 -12.42
C ILE A 61 -7.12 19.89 -13.63
N SER A 62 -7.40 18.76 -14.28
CA SER A 62 -8.32 18.69 -15.42
C SER A 62 -9.75 19.10 -15.03
N LEU A 63 -10.22 18.67 -13.85
CA LEU A 63 -11.53 19.06 -13.31
C LEU A 63 -11.59 20.57 -13.04
N LEU A 64 -10.53 21.15 -12.46
CA LEU A 64 -10.45 22.60 -12.21
C LEU A 64 -10.47 23.39 -13.52
N LEU A 65 -9.69 22.98 -14.51
CA LEU A 65 -9.68 23.60 -15.84
C LEU A 65 -11.05 23.49 -16.53
N TYR A 66 -11.72 22.36 -16.38
CA TYR A 66 -13.08 22.17 -16.89
C TYR A 66 -14.07 23.15 -16.24
N VAL A 67 -14.04 23.28 -14.91
CA VAL A 67 -14.90 24.23 -14.18
C VAL A 67 -14.59 25.67 -14.58
N TRP A 68 -13.31 26.03 -14.65
CA TRP A 68 -12.86 27.37 -15.02
C TRP A 68 -13.33 27.76 -16.42
N THR A 69 -13.09 26.91 -17.42
CA THR A 69 -13.48 27.18 -18.81
C THR A 69 -14.99 27.33 -18.96
N ARG A 70 -15.77 26.55 -18.22
CA ARG A 70 -17.23 26.69 -18.17
C ARG A 70 -17.68 27.96 -17.46
N ALA A 71 -17.03 28.35 -16.37
CA ALA A 71 -17.33 29.57 -15.63
C ALA A 71 -17.04 30.82 -16.49
N ALA A 72 -15.88 30.85 -17.15
CA ALA A 72 -15.48 31.95 -18.05
C ALA A 72 -16.45 32.11 -19.24
N ASN A 73 -16.93 31.00 -19.82
CA ASN A 73 -17.86 31.04 -20.95
C ASN A 73 -19.32 31.35 -20.53
N ASN A 74 -19.73 31.03 -19.29
CA ASN A 74 -21.06 31.35 -18.77
C ASN A 74 -21.28 32.86 -18.55
N THR A 75 -20.21 33.65 -18.48
CA THR A 75 -20.28 35.12 -18.35
C THR A 75 -20.90 35.82 -19.56
N SER A 76 -20.99 35.14 -20.72
CA SER A 76 -21.56 35.69 -21.97
C SER A 76 -23.06 35.42 -22.17
N GLY A 77 -23.81 35.10 -21.12
CA GLY A 77 -25.29 35.08 -21.14
C GLY A 77 -25.98 33.87 -21.80
N SER A 78 -25.22 32.89 -22.31
CA SER A 78 -25.79 31.69 -22.94
C SER A 78 -25.96 30.54 -21.93
N GLN A 79 -27.21 30.23 -21.60
CA GLN A 79 -27.71 29.01 -20.93
C GLN A 79 -26.85 28.41 -19.81
N LYS A 80 -27.28 28.65 -18.55
CA LYS A 80 -26.83 27.89 -17.37
C LYS A 80 -27.21 26.42 -17.53
N SER A 81 -26.35 25.61 -18.12
CA SER A 81 -26.62 24.17 -18.27
C SER A 81 -26.59 23.51 -16.88
N ALA A 82 -27.77 23.05 -16.45
CA ALA A 82 -28.05 22.40 -15.17
C ALA A 82 -27.25 21.11 -14.92
N TRP A 83 -26.57 20.59 -15.94
CA TRP A 83 -25.73 19.40 -15.87
C TRP A 83 -24.36 19.63 -15.28
N LEU A 84 -23.91 20.89 -15.19
CA LEU A 84 -22.61 21.22 -14.64
C LEU A 84 -22.42 20.82 -13.17
N PRO A 85 -23.35 21.14 -12.23
CA PRO A 85 -23.21 20.69 -10.85
C PRO A 85 -23.18 19.16 -10.75
N PHE A 86 -23.90 18.44 -11.61
CA PHE A 86 -23.87 16.98 -11.65
C PHE A 86 -22.50 16.44 -12.09
N GLN A 87 -21.91 17.01 -13.15
CA GLN A 87 -20.59 16.60 -13.64
C GLN A 87 -19.46 16.91 -12.64
N VAL A 88 -19.52 18.08 -12.01
CA VAL A 88 -18.57 18.47 -10.97
C VAL A 88 -18.73 17.60 -9.72
N GLY A 89 -19.98 17.36 -9.31
CA GLY A 89 -20.29 16.45 -8.20
C GLY A 89 -19.80 15.03 -8.46
N PHE A 90 -20.01 14.50 -9.66
CA PHE A 90 -19.51 13.19 -10.04
C PHE A 90 -17.97 13.12 -10.04
N GLY A 91 -17.30 14.15 -10.55
CA GLY A 91 -15.84 14.26 -10.48
C GLY A 91 -15.31 14.31 -9.04
N LEU A 92 -15.99 15.05 -8.16
CA LEU A 92 -15.70 15.10 -6.73
C LEU A 92 -15.88 13.73 -6.07
N VAL A 93 -16.96 13.01 -6.37
CA VAL A 93 -17.21 11.66 -5.84
C VAL A 93 -16.10 10.70 -6.26
N ILE A 94 -15.66 10.74 -7.51
CA ILE A 94 -14.51 9.95 -7.99
C ILE A 94 -13.27 10.28 -7.16
N LEU A 95 -12.97 11.56 -6.94
CA LEU A 95 -11.83 12.01 -6.16
C LEU A 95 -11.90 11.49 -4.71
N LEU A 96 -13.09 11.55 -4.11
CA LEU A 96 -13.36 11.06 -2.76
C LEU A 96 -13.22 9.54 -2.63
N LEU A 97 -13.47 8.79 -3.69
CA LEU A 97 -13.25 7.34 -3.74
C LEU A 97 -11.76 6.98 -3.90
N ILE A 98 -10.98 7.80 -4.60
CA ILE A 98 -9.57 7.54 -4.90
C ILE A 98 -8.67 7.87 -3.69
N ILE A 99 -8.89 9.03 -3.07
CA ILE A 99 -8.00 9.56 -2.01
C ILE A 99 -7.78 8.56 -0.87
N PRO A 100 -8.81 7.95 -0.25
CA PRO A 100 -8.60 7.07 0.91
C PRO A 100 -7.71 5.86 0.56
N GLY A 101 -7.89 5.31 -0.64
CA GLY A 101 -7.11 4.17 -1.12
C GLY A 101 -5.64 4.52 -1.37
N GLN A 102 -5.37 5.69 -1.96
CA GLN A 102 -4.00 6.15 -2.18
C GLN A 102 -3.33 6.58 -0.89
N LEU A 103 -4.06 7.23 0.01
CA LEU A 103 -3.55 7.72 1.28
C LEU A 103 -3.17 6.55 2.22
N ARG A 104 -3.91 5.44 2.18
CA ARG A 104 -3.55 4.20 2.88
C ARG A 104 -2.25 3.59 2.36
N GLU A 105 -2.08 3.47 1.04
CA GLU A 105 -0.87 2.90 0.44
C GLU A 105 0.35 3.84 0.64
N TYR A 106 0.14 5.14 0.48
CA TYR A 106 1.17 6.17 0.73
C TYR A 106 1.64 6.15 2.18
N ARG A 107 0.72 6.09 3.15
CA ARG A 107 1.08 5.93 4.56
C ARG A 107 1.79 4.61 4.81
N ALA A 108 1.35 3.50 4.23
CA ALA A 108 2.02 2.21 4.39
C ALA A 108 3.48 2.23 3.92
N ARG A 109 3.84 3.13 2.99
CA ARG A 109 5.20 3.24 2.43
C ARG A 109 6.04 4.35 3.03
N LYS A 110 5.43 5.47 3.46
CA LYS A 110 6.18 6.61 4.02
C LYS A 110 6.29 6.59 5.54
N THR A 111 5.42 5.87 6.23
CA THR A 111 5.55 5.72 7.67
C THR A 111 6.68 4.73 7.93
N PRO A 112 7.69 5.05 8.75
CA PRO A 112 8.63 4.06 9.25
C PRO A 112 7.84 3.06 10.09
N GLU A 113 7.44 2.00 9.40
CA GLU A 113 7.45 0.62 9.85
C GLU A 113 6.81 0.29 11.21
N THR A 114 5.69 -0.42 11.17
CA THR A 114 5.44 -1.48 12.19
C THR A 114 6.51 -2.58 12.18
N ASN A 115 7.38 -2.60 11.16
CA ASN A 115 8.65 -3.35 11.12
C ASN A 115 9.82 -2.69 11.90
N THR A 116 9.66 -1.47 12.43
CA THR A 116 10.69 -0.86 13.28
C THR A 116 10.75 -1.72 14.54
N GLU A 117 11.95 -1.96 15.06
CA GLU A 117 12.21 -2.76 16.27
C GLU A 117 11.20 -2.51 17.41
N MET A 118 10.81 -1.25 17.61
CA MET A 118 9.83 -0.81 18.62
C MET A 118 8.40 -1.30 18.34
N GLY A 119 7.98 -1.31 17.07
CA GLY A 119 6.66 -1.77 16.63
C GLY A 119 6.48 -3.26 16.86
N MET A 120 7.41 -4.08 16.37
CA MET A 120 7.37 -5.54 16.57
C MET A 120 7.47 -5.92 18.05
N LYS A 121 8.38 -5.30 18.82
CA LYS A 121 8.49 -5.55 20.28
C LYS A 121 7.21 -5.18 21.03
N SER A 122 6.51 -4.13 20.61
CA SER A 122 5.24 -3.76 21.23
C SER A 122 4.12 -4.77 20.92
N LEU A 123 4.07 -5.26 19.68
CA LEU A 123 3.05 -6.22 19.25
C LEU A 123 3.28 -7.63 19.83
N LEU A 124 4.53 -8.01 20.10
CA LEU A 124 4.88 -9.22 20.86
C LEU A 124 4.40 -9.19 22.31
N LYS A 125 4.07 -8.00 22.86
CA LYS A 125 3.46 -7.87 24.19
C LYS A 125 1.94 -7.82 24.15
N SER A 126 1.33 -8.00 22.97
CA SER A 126 -0.12 -8.05 22.85
C SER A 126 -0.70 -9.19 23.67
N LYS A 127 -1.87 -8.96 24.29
CA LYS A 127 -2.60 -10.00 25.02
C LYS A 127 -3.07 -11.14 24.11
N ASP A 128 -3.30 -10.84 22.83
CA ASP A 128 -3.77 -11.81 21.84
C ASP A 128 -2.61 -12.63 21.27
N ALA A 129 -2.64 -13.95 21.49
CA ALA A 129 -1.67 -14.90 20.99
C ALA A 129 -1.58 -14.94 19.45
N ARG A 130 -2.69 -14.68 18.75
CA ARG A 130 -2.72 -14.64 17.28
C ARG A 130 -1.89 -13.50 16.74
N ILE A 131 -1.93 -12.34 17.42
CA ILE A 131 -1.12 -11.18 17.07
C ILE A 131 0.36 -11.49 17.31
N ARG A 132 0.70 -12.09 18.46
CA ARG A 132 2.09 -12.49 18.76
C ARG A 132 2.64 -13.49 17.74
N ALA A 133 1.85 -14.51 17.38
CA ALA A 133 2.21 -15.49 16.35
C ALA A 133 2.34 -14.85 14.95
N LEU A 134 1.48 -13.89 14.60
CA LEU A 134 1.58 -13.15 13.34
C LEU A 134 2.87 -12.33 13.27
N VAL A 135 3.27 -11.70 14.38
CA VAL A 135 4.51 -10.92 14.45
C VAL A 135 5.73 -11.81 14.23
N LEU A 136 5.76 -13.01 14.80
CA LEU A 136 6.85 -13.97 14.56
C LEU A 136 6.97 -14.34 13.07
N ASN A 137 5.85 -14.65 12.43
CA ASN A 137 5.84 -14.98 10.99
C ASN A 137 6.26 -13.78 10.12
N ALA A 138 5.83 -12.57 10.49
CA ALA A 138 6.20 -11.35 9.80
C ALA A 138 7.69 -11.04 9.96
N ALA A 139 8.25 -11.22 11.16
CA ALA A 139 9.66 -10.94 11.45
C ALA A 139 10.62 -11.73 10.55
N VAL A 140 10.28 -12.98 10.21
CA VAL A 140 11.10 -13.82 9.30
C VAL A 140 11.03 -13.37 7.84
N CYS A 141 9.97 -12.65 7.47
CA CYS A 141 9.78 -12.17 6.10
C CYS A 141 10.24 -10.72 5.91
N SER A 142 10.57 -10.03 7.00
CA SER A 142 11.03 -8.65 7.01
C SER A 142 12.55 -8.60 7.11
N ASP A 143 13.17 -7.53 6.60
CA ASP A 143 14.62 -7.28 6.70
C ASP A 143 15.04 -6.82 8.11
N VAL A 144 14.68 -7.62 9.12
CA VAL A 144 15.04 -7.39 10.52
C VAL A 144 16.49 -7.85 10.74
N ALA A 145 17.28 -7.07 11.48
CA ALA A 145 18.66 -7.42 11.78
C ALA A 145 18.73 -8.82 12.46
N PRO A 146 19.71 -9.68 12.12
CA PRO A 146 19.77 -11.06 12.63
C PRO A 146 19.68 -11.17 14.16
N ASN A 147 20.40 -10.29 14.88
CA ASN A 147 20.39 -10.25 16.34
C ASN A 147 19.00 -9.92 16.93
N GLN A 148 18.22 -9.07 16.24
CA GLN A 148 16.86 -8.72 16.66
C GLN A 148 15.88 -9.84 16.35
N LEU A 149 15.99 -10.45 15.17
CA LEU A 149 15.21 -11.61 14.79
C LEU A 149 15.39 -12.76 15.79
N HIS A 150 16.63 -12.98 16.24
CA HIS A 150 16.94 -13.93 17.31
C HIS A 150 16.20 -13.61 18.61
N GLN A 151 16.25 -12.37 19.10
CA GLN A 151 15.54 -11.98 20.33
C GLN A 151 14.03 -12.21 20.22
N ILE A 152 13.44 -11.87 19.07
CA ILE A 152 12.00 -12.04 18.80
C ILE A 152 11.63 -13.53 18.83
N ILE A 153 12.39 -14.37 18.14
CA ILE A 153 12.14 -15.81 18.07
C ILE A 153 12.35 -16.48 19.43
N GLN A 154 13.42 -16.11 20.15
CA GLN A 154 13.70 -16.62 21.48
C GLN A 154 12.56 -16.30 22.45
N GLN A 155 12.02 -15.08 22.39
CA GLN A 155 10.85 -14.71 23.18
C GLN A 155 9.61 -15.54 22.78
N GLY A 156 9.42 -15.80 21.49
CA GLY A 156 8.32 -16.63 20.98
C GLY A 156 8.40 -18.11 21.42
N LEU A 157 9.61 -18.68 21.47
CA LEU A 157 9.85 -20.04 21.97
C LEU A 157 9.55 -20.19 23.46
N GLN A 158 9.65 -19.10 24.22
CA GLN A 158 9.37 -19.05 25.67
C GLN A 158 7.94 -18.60 25.99
N ASP A 159 7.10 -18.32 24.98
CA ASP A 159 5.72 -17.91 25.21
C ASP A 159 4.91 -19.03 25.86
N ALA A 160 3.92 -18.68 26.69
CA ALA A 160 3.05 -19.66 27.32
C ALA A 160 2.03 -20.26 26.35
N ASP A 161 1.69 -19.54 25.27
CA ASP A 161 0.67 -19.97 24.32
C ASP A 161 1.26 -20.94 23.26
N PRO A 162 0.62 -22.10 23.05
CA PRO A 162 1.13 -23.09 22.12
C PRO A 162 1.15 -22.63 20.66
N LEU A 163 0.30 -21.68 20.26
CA LEU A 163 0.28 -21.15 18.89
C LEU A 163 1.51 -20.28 18.61
N VAL A 164 1.95 -19.54 19.62
CA VAL A 164 3.12 -18.65 19.49
C VAL A 164 4.40 -19.47 19.41
N GLN A 165 4.51 -20.53 20.22
CA GLN A 165 5.63 -21.47 20.16
C GLN A 165 5.72 -22.15 18.79
N GLU A 166 4.60 -22.58 18.20
CA GLU A 166 4.58 -23.19 16.87
C GLU A 166 5.02 -22.20 15.78
N ALA A 167 4.57 -20.94 15.86
CA ALA A 167 5.02 -19.90 14.94
C ALA A 167 6.52 -19.61 15.09
N ALA A 168 7.06 -19.62 16.32
CA ALA A 168 8.47 -19.46 16.57
C ALA A 168 9.30 -20.65 16.04
N LEU A 169 8.82 -21.88 16.19
CA LEU A 169 9.46 -23.06 15.61
C LEU A 169 9.52 -22.97 14.08
N LYS A 170 8.38 -22.69 13.43
CA LYS A 170 8.33 -22.49 11.97
C LYS A 170 9.23 -21.36 11.49
N ALA A 171 9.38 -20.31 12.30
CA ALA A 171 10.32 -19.24 12.03
C ALA A 171 11.78 -19.75 12.01
N VAL A 172 12.19 -20.54 13.01
CA VAL A 172 13.52 -21.16 13.04
C VAL A 172 13.71 -22.11 11.86
N GLU A 173 12.71 -22.94 11.53
CA GLU A 173 12.78 -23.86 10.40
C GLU A 173 13.02 -23.12 9.08
N LYS A 174 12.29 -22.02 8.87
CA LYS A 174 12.41 -21.21 7.65
C LYS A 174 13.79 -20.54 7.52
N ILE A 175 14.40 -20.14 8.64
CA ILE A 175 15.72 -19.49 8.65
C ILE A 175 16.85 -20.50 8.49
N THR A 176 16.76 -21.62 9.21
CA THR A 176 17.84 -22.64 9.27
C THR A 176 17.74 -23.69 8.17
N GLY A 177 16.58 -23.84 7.54
CA GLY A 177 16.28 -24.92 6.58
C GLY A 177 16.06 -26.30 7.23
N ASN A 178 16.17 -26.40 8.55
CA ASN A 178 15.97 -27.63 9.30
C ASN A 178 14.49 -27.80 9.68
N ARG A 179 13.99 -29.03 9.70
CA ARG A 179 12.65 -29.33 10.23
C ARG A 179 12.74 -29.76 11.69
N PHE A 180 11.87 -29.21 12.53
CA PHE A 180 11.79 -29.50 13.96
C PHE A 180 10.38 -29.98 14.28
N ASP A 181 10.29 -31.18 14.87
CA ASP A 181 9.03 -31.69 15.37
C ASP A 181 8.80 -31.17 16.79
N ARG A 182 7.67 -30.50 17.01
CA ARG A 182 7.32 -29.83 18.26
C ARG A 182 7.30 -30.80 19.45
N ASP A 183 6.81 -32.01 19.24
CA ASP A 183 6.53 -32.95 20.33
C ASP A 183 7.78 -33.73 20.75
N THR A 184 8.79 -33.78 19.88
CA THR A 184 9.98 -34.61 20.07
C THR A 184 11.27 -33.81 20.15
N THR A 185 11.29 -32.57 19.65
CA THR A 185 12.50 -31.74 19.63
C THR A 185 12.61 -30.92 20.91
N PRO A 186 13.64 -31.14 21.72
CA PRO A 186 13.88 -30.30 22.89
C PRO A 186 14.19 -28.86 22.48
N THR A 187 13.65 -27.87 23.21
CA THR A 187 13.87 -26.44 22.94
C THR A 187 15.36 -26.07 22.83
N HIS A 188 16.24 -26.74 23.58
CA HIS A 188 17.69 -26.49 23.54
C HIS A 188 18.33 -26.86 22.19
N VAL A 189 17.78 -27.85 21.46
CA VAL A 189 18.27 -28.23 20.13
C VAL A 189 17.92 -27.17 19.10
N VAL A 190 16.69 -26.65 19.17
CA VAL A 190 16.20 -25.54 18.34
C VAL A 190 17.04 -24.29 18.59
N GLN A 191 17.32 -23.99 19.87
CA GLN A 191 18.12 -22.85 20.26
C GLN A 191 19.56 -22.94 19.74
N LYS A 192 20.19 -24.12 19.85
CA LYS A 192 21.54 -24.36 19.29
C LYS A 192 21.59 -24.17 17.78
N SER A 193 20.55 -24.57 17.05
CA SER A 193 20.46 -24.34 15.60
C SER A 193 20.33 -22.86 15.26
N LEU A 194 19.61 -22.10 16.09
CA LEU A 194 19.43 -20.66 15.92
C LEU A 194 20.73 -19.90 16.25
N ASP A 195 21.45 -20.29 17.31
CA ASP A 195 22.76 -19.73 17.67
C ASP A 195 23.78 -19.94 16.54
N GLY A 196 23.83 -21.14 15.95
CA GLY A 196 24.71 -21.44 14.82
C GLY A 196 24.38 -20.61 13.56
N PHE A 197 23.11 -20.29 13.33
CA PHE A 197 22.72 -19.38 12.25
C PHE A 197 23.23 -17.95 12.51
N LEU A 198 23.12 -17.44 13.74
CA LEU A 198 23.65 -16.12 14.09
C LEU A 198 25.16 -16.03 13.91
N GLU A 199 25.90 -17.06 14.33
CA GLU A 199 27.35 -17.11 14.17
C GLU A 199 27.75 -17.09 12.68
N ALA A 200 27.02 -17.85 11.84
CA ALA A 200 27.20 -17.84 10.39
C ALA A 200 26.83 -16.49 9.75
N ALA A 201 25.78 -15.82 10.24
CA ALA A 201 25.36 -14.51 9.74
C ALA A 201 26.38 -13.41 10.10
N ASN A 202 26.90 -13.42 11.33
CA ASN A 202 27.91 -12.46 11.79
C ASN A 202 29.26 -12.65 11.10
N THR A 203 29.67 -13.89 10.83
CA THR A 203 30.93 -14.17 10.10
C THR A 203 30.85 -13.78 8.61
N LYS A 204 29.69 -13.98 7.97
CA LYS A 204 29.48 -13.48 6.59
C LYS A 204 29.46 -11.95 6.51
N GLY A 205 28.76 -11.29 7.42
CA GLY A 205 28.72 -9.82 7.47
C GLY A 205 30.08 -9.18 7.75
N ALA A 206 30.99 -9.88 8.42
CA ALA A 206 32.35 -9.41 8.67
C ALA A 206 33.30 -9.56 7.46
N ASN A 207 32.99 -10.44 6.51
CA ASN A 207 33.81 -10.66 5.31
C ASN A 207 33.35 -9.82 4.10
N GLU A 208 32.22 -9.13 4.20
CA GLU A 208 31.68 -8.22 3.16
C GLU A 208 31.93 -6.73 3.47
N LEU A 209 32.72 -6.43 4.51
CA LEU A 209 33.22 -5.09 4.86
C LEU A 209 34.73 -4.99 4.54
#